data_AF-A0A658NID5-F1
#
_entry.id   AF-A0A658NID5-F1
#
_cell.length_a   1.000
_cell.length_b   1.000
_cell.length_c   1.000
_cell.angle_alpha   90.00
_cell.angle_beta   90.00
_cell.angle_gamma   90.00
#
_symmetry.space_group_name_H-M   'P 1'
#
loop_
_entity.id
_entity.type
_entity.pdbx_description
1 polymer ?
#
loop_
_entity_poly.entity_id
_entity_poly.type
_entity_poly.pdbx_seq_one_letter_code
_entity_poly.pdbx_strand_id
1 'polypeptide(L)' 'CNLAQMMRQNQFRSDLFFRLSVHQVEVPPLRQRKEDIPLLLQHFVEEAAAAIGKSAPEPSNELLTLLANYHFPGNVREL' A
#
# COMPACT_ATOMS: atom_id res chain seq x y z
N CYS A 1 8.78 -6.50 7.64
CA CYS A 1 9.94 -7.34 8.01
C CYS A 1 11.16 -6.46 8.21
N ASN A 2 11.89 -6.58 9.33
CA ASN A 2 13.13 -5.82 9.57
C ASN A 2 14.33 -6.74 9.39
N LEU A 3 14.95 -6.72 8.20
CA LEU A 3 16.07 -7.62 7.86
C LEU A 3 17.30 -7.37 8.75
N ALA A 4 17.53 -6.12 9.16
CA ALA A 4 18.63 -5.77 10.07
C ALA A 4 18.43 -6.40 11.46
N GLN A 5 17.19 -6.44 11.96
CA GLN A 5 16.87 -7.12 13.21
C GLN A 5 17.05 -8.64 13.11
N MET A 6 16.58 -9.25 12.02
CA MET A 6 16.74 -10.69 11.80
C MET A 6 18.22 -11.08 11.67
N MET A 7 19.05 -10.22 11.08
CA MET A 7 20.50 -10.41 11.06
C MET A 7 21.09 -10.42 12.47
N ARG A 8 20.72 -9.44 13.32
CA ARG A 8 21.17 -9.39 14.73
C ARG A 8 20.73 -10.61 15.55
N GLN A 9 19.61 -11.23 15.17
CA GLN A 9 19.08 -12.45 15.80
C GLN A 9 19.66 -13.75 15.21
N ASN A 10 20.65 -13.68 14.30
CA ASN A 10 21.18 -14.82 13.54
C ASN A 10 20.11 -15.60 12.73
N GLN A 11 18.96 -14.98 12.47
CA GLN A 11 17.89 -15.53 11.63
C GLN A 11 18.06 -15.14 10.16
N PHE A 12 19.00 -14.23 9.88
CA PHE A 12 19.31 -13.78 8.53
C PHE A 12 20.82 -13.69 8.32
N ARG A 13 21.29 -14.15 7.16
CA ARG A 13 22.71 -14.16 6.80
C ARG A 13 23.26 -12.74 6.65
N SER A 14 24.31 -12.43 7.39
CA SER A 14 24.96 -11.11 7.36
C SER A 14 25.53 -10.77 5.97
N ASP A 15 26.18 -11.72 5.31
CA ASP A 15 26.76 -11.52 3.97
C ASP A 15 25.71 -11.26 2.89
N LEU A 16 24.51 -11.82 3.06
CA LEU A 16 23.37 -11.53 2.18
C LEU A 16 22.75 -10.17 2.52
N PHE A 17 22.66 -9.82 3.79
CA PHE A 17 22.13 -8.51 4.23
C PHE A 17 22.93 -7.36 3.62
N PHE A 18 24.26 -7.42 3.68
CA PHE A 18 25.12 -6.38 3.12
C PHE A 18 25.00 -6.28 1.58
N ARG A 19 24.79 -7.40 0.88
CA ARG A 19 24.56 -7.40 -0.57
C ARG A 19 23.21 -6.80 -0.96
N LEU A 20 22.16 -7.06 -0.21
CA LEU A 20 20.82 -6.53 -0.48
C LEU A 20 20.65 -5.08 -0.03
N SER A 21 21.40 -4.65 0.98
CA SER A 21 21.25 -3.32 1.59
C SER A 21 21.98 -2.20 0.84
N VAL A 22 22.61 -2.48 -0.30
CA VAL A 22 23.33 -1.46 -1.10
C VAL A 22 22.37 -0.36 -1.58
N HIS A 23 21.15 -0.73 -1.96
CA HIS A 23 20.10 0.21 -2.35
C HIS A 23 18.79 -0.17 -1.67
N GLN A 24 18.46 0.53 -0.58
CA GLN A 24 17.18 0.35 0.10
C GLN A 24 16.18 1.38 -0.42
N VAL A 25 15.02 0.90 -0.87
CA VAL A 25 13.87 1.73 -1.20
C VAL A 25 12.83 1.52 -0.10
N GLU A 26 12.56 2.57 0.66
CA GLU A 26 11.47 2.56 1.63
C GLU A 26 10.16 2.91 0.93
N VAL A 27 9.18 2.02 1.01
CA VAL A 27 7.84 2.27 0.49
C VAL A 27 6.96 2.74 1.65
N PRO A 28 6.49 3.99 1.65
CA PRO A 28 5.65 4.48 2.73
C PRO A 28 4.31 3.74 2.73
N PRO A 29 3.74 3.44 3.90
CA PRO A 29 2.40 2.89 3.99
C PRO A 29 1.36 3.90 3.47
N LEU A 30 0.20 3.40 3.05
CA LEU A 30 -0.86 4.21 2.43
C LEU A 30 -1.35 5.35 3.36
N ARG A 31 -1.34 5.14 4.68
CA ARG A 31 -1.68 6.19 5.67
C ARG A 31 -0.76 7.42 5.65
N GLN A 32 0.45 7.29 5.09
CA GLN A 32 1.39 8.40 4.87
C GLN A 32 1.29 9.00 3.46
N ARG A 33 0.42 8.43 2.61
CA ARG A 33 0.22 8.79 1.20
C ARG A 33 -1.28 8.97 0.92
N LYS A 34 -1.95 9.77 1.74
CA LYS A 34 -3.41 9.92 1.69
C LYS A 34 -3.88 10.59 0.40
N GLU A 35 -3.03 11.42 -0.18
CA GLU A 35 -3.20 12.07 -1.48
C GLU A 35 -3.34 11.08 -2.65
N ASP A 36 -2.86 9.84 -2.50
CA ASP A 36 -2.99 8.81 -3.53
C ASP A 36 -4.34 8.07 -3.48
N ILE A 37 -5.09 8.19 -2.37
CA ILE A 37 -6.35 7.48 -2.17
C ILE A 37 -7.39 7.78 -3.27
N PRO A 38 -7.63 9.04 -3.68
CA PRO A 38 -8.62 9.33 -4.72
C PRO A 38 -8.29 8.65 -6.06
N LEU A 39 -7.02 8.69 -6.47
CA LEU A 39 -6.56 8.08 -7.71
C LEU A 39 -6.67 6.55 -7.67
N LEU A 40 -6.24 5.94 -6.56
CA LEU A 40 -6.32 4.49 -6.37
C LEU A 40 -7.77 4.00 -6.31
N LEU A 41 -8.63 4.71 -5.58
CA LEU A 41 -10.05 4.39 -5.49
C LEU A 41 -10.71 4.41 -6.86
N GLN A 42 -10.46 5.46 -7.64
CA GLN A 42 -11.00 5.58 -8.99
C GLN A 42 -10.58 4.37 -9.85
N HIS A 43 -9.29 4.03 -9.84
CA HIS A 43 -8.77 2.89 -10.59
C HIS A 43 -9.45 1.57 -10.21
N PHE A 44 -9.59 1.27 -8.92
CA PHE A 44 -10.20 0.01 -8.47
C PHE A 44 -11.70 -0.04 -8.72
N VAL A 45 -12.41 1.08 -8.60
CA VAL A 45 -13.83 1.14 -8.91
C VAL A 45 -14.05 0.89 -10.41
N GLU A 46 -13.22 1.47 -11.27
CA GLU A 46 -13.25 1.25 -12.72
C GLU A 46 -12.93 -0.20 -13.08
N GLU A 47 -11.87 -0.77 -12.50
CA GLU A 47 -11.48 -2.17 -12.71
C GLU A 47 -12.58 -3.14 -12.27
N ALA A 48 -13.16 -2.94 -11.07
CA ALA A 48 -14.22 -3.77 -10.54
C ALA A 48 -15.51 -3.67 -11.37
N ALA A 49 -15.88 -2.46 -11.80
CA ALA A 49 -17.05 -2.24 -12.64
C ALA A 49 -16.89 -2.90 -14.02
N ALA A 50 -15.70 -2.78 -14.63
CA ALA A 50 -15.37 -3.46 -15.87
C ALA A 50 -15.44 -4.99 -15.74
N ALA A 51 -14.94 -5.56 -14.65
CA ALA A 51 -14.97 -7.00 -14.39
C ALA A 51 -16.40 -7.57 -14.30
N ILE A 52 -17.37 -6.77 -13.86
CA ILE A 52 -18.79 -7.17 -13.76
C ILE A 52 -19.67 -6.62 -14.89
N GLY A 53 -19.07 -5.96 -15.88
CA GLY A 53 -19.79 -5.38 -17.03
C GLY A 53 -20.76 -4.25 -16.69
N LYS A 54 -20.46 -3.45 -15.66
CA LYS A 54 -21.25 -2.29 -15.24
C LYS A 54 -20.48 -0.99 -15.41
N SER A 55 -21.20 0.13 -15.43
CA SER A 55 -20.59 1.45 -15.36
C SER A 55 -20.02 1.70 -13.96
N ALA A 56 -18.83 2.30 -13.90
CA ALA A 56 -18.19 2.70 -12.66
C ALA A 56 -19.02 3.78 -11.95
N PRO A 57 -19.41 3.60 -10.68
CA PRO A 57 -20.03 4.66 -9.90
C PRO A 57 -19.00 5.75 -9.57
N GLU A 58 -19.45 7.01 -9.52
CA GLU A 58 -18.61 8.10 -9.00
C GLU A 58 -18.54 8.02 -7.46
N PRO A 59 -17.34 7.99 -6.87
CA PRO A 59 -17.19 8.01 -5.42
C PRO A 59 -17.61 9.37 -4.85
N SER A 60 -18.36 9.36 -3.74
CA SER A 60 -18.77 10.59 -3.07
C SER A 60 -17.60 11.23 -2.29
N ASN A 61 -17.66 12.56 -2.12
CA ASN A 61 -16.68 13.28 -1.29
C ASN A 61 -16.68 12.81 0.17
N GLU A 62 -17.82 12.35 0.68
CA GLU A 62 -17.92 11.78 2.03
C GLU A 62 -17.14 10.47 2.14
N LEU A 63 -17.23 9.60 1.13
CA LEU A 63 -16.45 8.36 1.06
C LEU A 63 -14.96 8.65 1.04
N LEU A 64 -14.51 9.61 0.21
CA LEU A 64 -13.10 10.02 0.17
C LEU A 64 -12.61 10.53 1.53
N THR A 65 -13.43 11.30 2.23
CA THR A 65 -13.11 11.81 3.57
C THR A 65 -13.01 10.66 4.59
N LEU A 66 -13.91 9.68 4.51
CA LEU A 66 -13.88 8.51 5.39
C LEU A 66 -12.63 7.66 5.15
N LEU A 67 -12.31 7.37 3.89
CA LEU A 67 -11.13 6.61 3.50
C LEU A 67 -9.85 7.33 3.92
N ALA A 68 -9.75 8.65 3.72
CA ALA A 68 -8.59 9.44 4.14
C ALA A 68 -8.33 9.42 5.66
N ASN A 69 -9.35 9.15 6.47
CA ASN A 69 -9.23 9.05 7.93
C ASN A 69 -8.94 7.61 8.42
N TYR A 70 -9.04 6.62 7.55
CA TYR A 70 -8.74 5.24 7.88
C TYR A 70 -7.23 4.95 7.80
N HIS A 71 -6.75 3.99 8.61
CA HIS A 71 -5.31 3.73 8.78
C HIS A 71 -4.72 2.71 7.80
N PHE A 72 -5.58 1.97 7.09
CA PHE A 72 -5.21 0.92 6.13
C PHE A 72 -4.09 0.00 6.63
N PRO A 73 -4.31 -0.83 7.67
CA PRO A 73 -3.34 -1.84 8.09
C PRO A 73 -2.90 -2.78 6.94
N GLY A 74 -3.78 -3.04 5.97
CA GLY A 74 -3.49 -3.81 4.75
C GLY A 74 -3.01 -2.98 3.56
N ASN A 75 -2.86 -1.64 3.70
CA ASN A 75 -2.48 -0.71 2.63
C ASN A 75 -3.37 -0.87 1.39
N VAL A 76 -2.77 -0.79 0.19
CA VAL A 76 -3.45 -0.89 -1.11
C VAL A 76 -4.19 -2.22 -1.30
N ARG A 77 -3.84 -3.29 -0.58
CA ARG A 77 -4.57 -4.56 -0.67
C ARG A 77 -5.92 -4.51 0.06
N GLU A 78 -6.04 -3.64 1.06
CA GLU A 78 -7.28 -3.45 1.83
C GLU A 78 -8.16 -2.35 1.24
N LEU A 79 -7.55 -1.35 0.58
CA LEU A 79 -8.26 -0.36 -0.23
C LEU A 79 -8.96 -1.06 -1.41
#